data_AF-A0A8S8Y0C8-F1
#
_entry.id   AF-A0A8S8Y0C8-F1
#
_cell.length_a   1.000
_cell.length_b   1.000
_cell.length_c   1.000
_cell.angle_alpha   90.00
_cell.angle_beta   90.00
_cell.angle_gamma   90.00
#
_symmetry.space_group_name_H-M   'P 1'
#
loop_
_entity.id
_entity.type
_entity.pdbx_description
1 polymer ?
#
loop_
_entity_poly.entity_id
_entity_poly.type
_entity_poly.pdbx_seq_one_letter_code
_entity_poly.pdbx_strand_id
1 'polypeptide(L)'
;MIGAIAPFFLGKKWMNPYARKALKNYPSLQALEDEMTVQGAKVVALTRISLVIPYGVLNYAYGATRIKFKHFILGNFAMIVPAIMYAWWGSQTIVTSNGIETAAKTPFDFVIIGLSSIITIFLIVKGKQVMDNLEREVETVQ
;
A
#
# COMPACT_ATOMS: atom_id res chain seq x y z
N MET A 1 -6.40 10.84 -8.01
CA MET A 1 -5.85 11.57 -6.85
C MET A 1 -6.93 12.30 -6.03
N ILE A 2 -7.94 12.92 -6.65
CA ILE A 2 -9.00 13.67 -5.95
C ILE A 2 -9.78 12.79 -4.94
N GLY A 3 -10.11 11.56 -5.31
CA GLY A 3 -10.80 10.61 -4.41
C GLY A 3 -10.01 10.21 -3.15
N ALA A 4 -8.70 10.48 -3.10
CA ALA A 4 -7.87 10.20 -1.94
C ALA A 4 -7.85 11.37 -0.92
N ILE A 5 -8.28 12.56 -1.34
CA ILE A 5 -8.27 13.78 -0.52
C ILE A 5 -9.39 13.73 0.55
N ALA A 6 -10.60 13.32 0.16
CA ALA A 6 -11.73 13.25 1.10
C ALA A 6 -11.49 12.27 2.27
N PRO A 7 -11.01 11.03 2.05
CA PRO A 7 -10.64 10.11 3.14
C PRO A 7 -9.51 10.64 4.02
N PHE A 8 -8.53 11.35 3.45
CA PHE A 8 -7.42 11.93 4.20
C PHE A 8 -7.92 12.97 5.21
N PHE A 9 -8.82 13.86 4.78
CA PHE A 9 -9.40 14.86 5.69
C PHE A 9 -10.38 14.23 6.69
N LEU A 10 -11.16 13.23 6.29
CA LEU A 10 -12.00 12.46 7.21
C LEU A 10 -11.17 11.77 8.29
N GLY A 11 -10.10 11.07 7.90
CA GLY A 11 -9.19 10.41 8.84
C GLY A 11 -8.55 11.40 9.81
N LYS A 12 -8.14 12.56 9.31
CA LYS A 12 -7.54 13.63 10.13
C LYS A 12 -8.48 14.21 11.17
N LYS A 13 -9.76 14.37 10.83
CA LYS A 13 -10.73 14.97 11.73
C LYS A 13 -11.35 13.94 12.69
N TRP A 14 -11.61 12.72 12.23
CA TRP A 14 -12.44 11.74 12.96
C TRP A 14 -11.65 10.54 13.51
N MET A 15 -10.57 10.10 12.84
CA MET A 15 -9.81 8.91 13.24
C MET A 15 -8.55 9.22 14.05
N ASN A 16 -8.14 10.48 14.15
CA ASN A 16 -6.99 10.90 14.97
C ASN A 16 -7.02 10.39 16.43
N PRO A 17 -8.14 10.44 17.18
CA PRO A 17 -8.16 9.95 18.57
C PRO A 17 -7.99 8.43 18.67
N TYR A 18 -8.54 7.66 17.72
CA TYR A 18 -8.38 6.20 17.66
C TYR A 18 -6.95 5.81 17.27
N ALA A 19 -6.36 6.51 16.30
CA ALA A 19 -4.98 6.29 15.89
C ALA A 19 -4.00 6.61 17.03
N ARG A 20 -4.20 7.72 17.77
CA ARG A 20 -3.38 8.03 18.96
C ARG A 20 -3.48 6.98 20.05
N LYS A 21 -4.66 6.38 20.24
CA LYS A 21 -4.86 5.28 21.21
C LYS A 21 -4.13 4.01 20.77
N ALA A 22 -4.19 3.68 19.47
CA ALA A 22 -3.43 2.56 18.91
C ALA A 22 -1.91 2.79 18.99
N LEU A 23 -1.44 3.99 18.65
CA LEU A 23 -0.02 4.38 18.72
C LEU A 23 0.55 4.29 20.14
N LYS A 24 -0.25 4.60 21.17
CA LYS A 24 0.16 4.42 22.57
C LYS A 24 0.40 2.97 22.97
N ASN A 25 -0.29 2.03 22.33
CA ASN A 25 -0.14 0.60 22.63
C ASN A 25 1.03 -0.04 21.87
N TYR A 26 1.57 0.64 20.84
CA TYR A 26 2.65 0.12 20.00
C TYR A 26 3.77 1.16 19.82
N PRO A 27 4.83 1.11 20.64
CA PRO A 27 5.95 2.06 20.60
C PRO A 27 6.67 2.12 19.23
N SER A 28 6.72 0.99 18.52
CA SER A 28 7.28 0.90 17.16
C SER A 28 6.52 1.73 16.13
N LEU A 29 5.18 1.76 16.22
CA LEU A 29 4.33 2.60 15.38
C LEU A 29 4.47 4.09 15.73
N GLN A 30 4.75 4.41 16.99
CA GLN A 30 4.99 5.78 17.42
C GLN A 30 6.32 6.34 16.89
N ALA A 31 7.40 5.56 16.96
CA ALA A 31 8.68 5.92 16.35
C ALA A 31 8.55 6.11 14.83
N LEU A 32 7.75 5.25 14.19
CA LEU A 32 7.42 5.37 12.77
C LEU A 32 6.62 6.65 12.47
N GLU A 33 5.67 7.03 13.31
CA GLU A 33 4.91 8.27 13.15
C GLU A 33 5.82 9.51 13.24
N ASP A 34 6.78 9.51 14.17
CA ASP A 34 7.72 10.61 14.34
C ASP A 34 8.67 10.74 13.12
N GLU A 35 9.13 9.61 12.57
CA GLU A 35 9.87 9.55 11.30
C GLU A 35 9.01 10.05 10.12
N MET A 36 7.72 9.69 10.09
CA MET A 36 6.76 10.14 9.08
C MET A 36 6.50 11.66 9.13
N THR A 37 6.71 12.33 10.26
CA THR A 37 6.63 13.80 10.34
C THR A 37 7.76 14.51 9.58
N VAL A 38 8.92 13.88 9.47
CA VAL A 38 10.11 14.42 8.79
C VAL A 38 10.20 13.91 7.34
N GLN A 39 10.00 12.61 7.13
CA GLN A 39 10.17 11.92 5.85
C GLN A 39 8.85 11.35 5.30
N GLY A 40 7.70 11.93 5.64
CA GLY A 40 6.38 11.39 5.29
C GLY A 40 6.16 11.12 3.80
N ALA A 41 6.78 11.90 2.91
CA ALA A 41 6.69 11.67 1.47
C ALA A 41 7.36 10.36 1.04
N LYS A 42 8.51 10.03 1.64
CA LYS A 42 9.25 8.79 1.36
C LYS A 42 8.49 7.59 1.90
N VAL A 43 7.92 7.70 3.09
CA VAL A 43 7.12 6.63 3.69
C VAL A 43 5.87 6.34 2.85
N VAL A 44 5.14 7.39 2.44
CA VAL A 44 3.98 7.26 1.54
C VAL A 44 4.41 6.65 0.21
N ALA A 45 5.52 7.10 -0.38
CA ALA A 45 6.02 6.56 -1.64
C ALA A 45 6.34 5.06 -1.54
N LEU A 46 7.08 4.64 -0.50
CA LEU A 46 7.46 3.24 -0.29
C LEU A 46 6.25 2.34 -0.08
N THR A 47 5.30 2.76 0.77
CA THR A 47 4.06 1.99 1.01
C THR A 47 3.17 1.91 -0.22
N ARG A 48 3.18 2.92 -1.10
CA ARG A 48 2.46 2.89 -2.39
C ARG A 48 3.13 1.97 -3.42
N ILE A 49 4.46 1.98 -3.49
CA ILE A 49 5.23 1.12 -4.40
C ILE A 49 5.14 -0.34 -3.96
N SER A 50 5.18 -0.61 -2.66
CA SER A 50 5.12 -1.97 -2.13
C SER A 50 3.74 -2.63 -2.27
N LEU A 51 2.67 -1.86 -2.52
CA LEU A 51 1.28 -2.33 -2.64
C LEU A 51 0.76 -3.19 -1.48
N VAL A 52 1.46 -3.24 -0.34
CA VAL A 52 1.18 -4.17 0.78
C VAL A 52 -0.17 -3.89 1.44
N ILE A 53 -0.68 -2.66 1.37
CA ILE A 53 -1.91 -2.25 2.06
C ILE A 53 -2.90 -1.65 1.05
N PRO A 54 -4.19 -2.02 1.10
CA PRO A 54 -5.22 -1.50 0.21
C PRO A 54 -5.31 0.03 0.19
N TYR A 55 -5.48 0.59 -1.02
CA TYR A 55 -5.42 2.04 -1.27
C TYR A 55 -6.44 2.84 -0.44
N GLY A 56 -7.65 2.28 -0.24
CA GLY A 56 -8.71 2.90 0.55
C GLY A 56 -8.30 3.08 2.01
N VAL A 57 -7.82 2.01 2.64
CA VAL A 57 -7.37 2.00 4.05
C VAL A 57 -6.22 2.99 4.26
N LEU A 58 -5.26 3.02 3.33
CA LEU A 58 -4.11 3.91 3.40
C LEU A 58 -4.49 5.39 3.44
N ASN A 59 -5.50 5.78 2.66
CA ASN A 59 -5.92 7.18 2.60
C ASN A 59 -6.47 7.68 3.95
N TYR A 60 -7.17 6.82 4.69
CA TYR A 60 -7.61 7.13 6.05
C TYR A 60 -6.47 7.07 7.05
N ALA A 61 -5.58 6.08 6.93
CA ALA A 61 -4.45 5.89 7.83
C ALA A 61 -3.49 7.08 7.80
N TYR A 62 -3.12 7.58 6.62
CA TYR A 62 -2.28 8.79 6.50
C TYR A 62 -2.96 10.05 7.02
N GLY A 63 -4.29 10.13 6.90
CA GLY A 63 -5.07 11.21 7.49
C GLY A 63 -5.06 11.17 9.01
N ALA A 64 -5.16 9.96 9.58
CA ALA A 64 -5.20 9.74 11.01
C ALA A 64 -3.84 10.00 11.70
N THR A 65 -2.71 9.89 10.98
CA THR A 65 -1.36 10.23 11.47
C THR A 65 -1.01 11.70 11.31
N ARG A 66 0.14 12.12 11.86
CA ARG A 66 0.67 13.49 11.78
C ARG A 66 1.26 13.91 10.42
N ILE A 67 1.04 13.14 9.34
CA ILE A 67 1.57 13.46 8.01
C ILE A 67 0.97 14.77 7.47
N LYS A 68 1.84 15.66 6.96
CA LYS A 68 1.39 16.89 6.29
C LYS A 68 0.83 16.55 4.91
N PHE A 69 -0.23 17.25 4.50
CA PHE A 69 -0.87 17.08 3.19
C PHE A 69 0.12 17.20 2.02
N LYS A 70 1.11 18.10 2.13
CA LYS A 70 2.18 18.25 1.11
C LYS A 70 3.00 16.97 0.93
N HIS A 71 3.33 16.27 2.01
CA HIS A 71 4.06 15.01 1.96
C HIS A 71 3.20 13.88 1.41
N PHE A 72 1.91 13.86 1.76
CA PHE A 72 0.95 12.92 1.18
C PHE A 72 0.84 13.08 -0.34
N ILE A 73 0.66 14.30 -0.85
CA ILE A 73 0.58 14.55 -2.29
C ILE A 73 1.90 14.18 -2.98
N LEU A 74 3.04 14.59 -2.44
CA LEU A 74 4.36 14.29 -3.01
C LEU A 74 4.63 12.78 -3.07
N GLY A 75 4.35 12.04 -1.99
CA GLY A 75 4.48 10.60 -1.98
C GLY A 75 3.49 9.89 -2.90
N ASN A 76 2.33 10.50 -3.17
CA ASN A 76 1.34 9.93 -4.07
C ASN A 76 1.76 9.99 -5.55
N PHE A 77 2.75 10.82 -5.91
CA PHE A 77 3.38 10.76 -7.24
C PHE A 77 4.17 9.45 -7.46
N ALA A 78 4.60 8.76 -6.40
CA ALA A 78 5.25 7.46 -6.53
C ALA A 78 4.36 6.41 -7.21
N MET A 79 3.03 6.61 -7.17
CA MET A 79 2.05 5.75 -7.85
C MET A 79 2.09 5.88 -9.38
N ILE A 80 2.79 6.87 -9.93
CA ILE A 80 3.01 6.98 -11.38
C ILE A 80 3.80 5.77 -11.90
N VAL A 81 4.79 5.29 -11.15
CA VAL A 81 5.62 4.15 -11.56
C VAL A 81 4.78 2.88 -11.79
N PRO A 82 4.03 2.37 -10.78
CA PRO A 82 3.18 1.20 -11.00
C PRO A 82 2.05 1.48 -12.00
N ALA A 83 1.54 2.71 -12.10
CA ALA A 83 0.52 3.06 -13.09
C ALA A 83 1.04 2.95 -14.54
N ILE A 84 2.26 3.44 -14.81
CA ILE A 84 2.90 3.30 -16.12
C ILE A 84 3.16 1.82 -16.43
N MET A 85 3.66 1.04 -15.46
CA MET A 85 3.85 -0.40 -15.65
C MET A 85 2.54 -1.11 -15.99
N TYR A 86 1.46 -0.80 -15.27
CA TYR A 86 0.14 -1.37 -15.55
C TYR A 86 -0.41 -0.95 -16.91
N ALA A 87 -0.26 0.32 -17.27
CA ALA A 87 -0.69 0.83 -18.58
C ALA A 87 0.09 0.16 -19.73
N TRP A 88 1.40 -0.07 -19.54
CA TRP A 88 2.22 -0.79 -20.50
C TRP A 88 1.83 -2.26 -20.61
N TRP A 89 1.55 -2.95 -19.51
CA TRP A 89 0.99 -4.31 -19.60
C TRP A 89 -0.37 -4.33 -20.28
N GLY A 90 -1.22 -3.33 -20.01
CA GLY A 90 -2.51 -3.17 -20.67
C GLY A 90 -2.38 -2.90 -22.18
N SER A 91 -1.38 -2.15 -22.63
CA SER A 91 -1.19 -1.91 -24.07
C SER A 91 -0.83 -3.18 -24.85
N GLN A 92 -0.32 -4.22 -24.17
CA GLN A 92 -0.04 -5.52 -24.78
C GLN A 92 -1.30 -6.41 -24.91
N THR A 93 -2.46 -5.95 -24.44
CA THR A 93 -3.73 -6.67 -24.57
C THR A 93 -4.54 -6.13 -25.75
N ILE A 94 -4.99 -7.04 -26.62
CA ILE A 94 -5.93 -6.79 -27.70
C ILE A 94 -7.29 -7.29 -27.23
N VAL A 95 -8.30 -6.44 -27.35
CA VAL A 95 -9.68 -6.80 -26.98
C VAL A 95 -10.42 -7.19 -28.26
N THR A 96 -10.80 -8.46 -28.37
CA THR A 96 -11.58 -9.02 -29.48
C THR A 96 -12.98 -9.41 -28.99
N SER A 97 -13.98 -9.58 -29.87
CA SER A 97 -15.33 -10.00 -29.46
C SER A 97 -15.36 -11.35 -28.71
N ASN A 98 -14.32 -12.17 -28.88
CA ASN A 98 -14.18 -13.49 -28.26
C ASN A 98 -13.43 -13.44 -26.92
N GLY A 99 -12.97 -12.27 -26.47
CA GLY A 99 -12.26 -12.09 -25.20
C GLY A 99 -11.02 -11.21 -25.29
N ILE A 100 -10.26 -11.18 -24.19
CA ILE A 100 -8.97 -10.47 -24.11
C ILE A 100 -7.88 -11.42 -24.60
N GLU A 101 -7.24 -11.08 -25.72
CA GLU A 101 -6.06 -11.78 -26.21
C GLU A 101 -4.82 -10.94 -25.89
N THR A 102 -3.87 -11.52 -25.15
CA THR A 102 -2.53 -10.92 -25.04
C THR A 102 -1.77 -11.15 -26.34
N ALA A 103 -1.05 -10.15 -26.83
CA ALA A 103 -0.10 -10.30 -27.94
C ALA A 103 0.84 -11.49 -27.71
N ALA A 104 1.36 -12.09 -28.79
CA ALA A 104 2.23 -13.27 -28.74
C ALA A 104 3.31 -13.11 -27.66
N LYS A 105 3.20 -13.92 -26.60
CA LYS A 105 4.06 -13.80 -25.42
C LYS A 105 5.48 -14.21 -25.77
N THR A 106 6.42 -13.32 -25.53
CA THR A 106 7.84 -13.65 -25.64
C THR A 106 8.25 -14.60 -24.50
N PRO A 107 9.33 -15.39 -24.64
CA PRO A 107 9.85 -16.22 -23.55
C PRO A 107 10.13 -15.40 -22.26
N PHE A 108 10.45 -14.12 -22.41
CA PHE A 108 10.69 -13.18 -21.32
C PHE A 108 9.42 -12.86 -20.49
N ASP A 109 8.24 -12.83 -21.13
CA ASP A 109 6.98 -12.55 -20.45
C ASP A 109 6.59 -13.65 -19.47
N PHE A 110 6.90 -14.92 -19.80
CA PHE A 110 6.66 -16.05 -18.90
C PHE A 110 7.54 -15.99 -17.65
N VAL A 111 8.78 -15.54 -17.79
CA VAL A 111 9.69 -15.35 -16.64
C VAL A 111 9.16 -14.28 -15.70
N ILE A 112 8.71 -13.15 -16.25
CA ILE A 112 8.13 -12.05 -15.46
C ILE A 112 6.85 -12.49 -14.73
N ILE A 113 5.95 -13.20 -15.42
CA ILE A 113 4.72 -13.72 -14.82
C ILE A 113 5.05 -14.71 -13.70
N GLY A 114 5.99 -15.63 -13.94
CA GLY A 114 6.46 -16.58 -12.91
C GLY A 114 7.03 -15.87 -11.69
N LEU A 115 7.92 -14.89 -11.90
CA LEU A 115 8.54 -14.12 -10.82
C LEU A 115 7.49 -13.35 -10.00
N SER A 116 6.55 -12.68 -10.67
CA SER A 116 5.50 -11.89 -10.02
C SER A 116 4.55 -12.76 -9.19
N SER A 117 4.23 -13.96 -9.67
CA SER A 117 3.40 -14.93 -8.96
C SER A 117 4.09 -15.43 -7.70
N ILE A 118 5.39 -15.73 -7.79
CA ILE A 118 6.22 -16.14 -6.64
C ILE A 118 6.28 -15.02 -5.59
N ILE A 119 6.55 -13.78 -6.02
CA ILE A 119 6.58 -12.62 -5.11
C ILE A 119 5.24 -12.41 -4.42
N THR A 120 4.13 -12.54 -5.16
CA THR A 120 2.78 -12.40 -4.62
C THR A 120 2.48 -13.46 -3.57
N ILE A 121 2.77 -14.73 -3.86
CA ILE A 121 2.60 -15.83 -2.90
C ILE A 121 3.46 -15.61 -1.66
N PHE A 122 4.73 -15.19 -1.83
CA PHE A 122 5.63 -14.91 -0.73
C PHE A 122 5.10 -13.81 0.19
N LEU A 123 4.59 -12.70 -0.36
CA LEU A 123 4.00 -11.61 0.41
C LEU A 123 2.75 -12.06 1.16
N ILE A 124 1.89 -12.88 0.55
CA ILE A 124 0.70 -13.43 1.20
C ILE A 124 1.10 -14.33 2.37
N VAL A 125 2.08 -15.23 2.18
CA VAL A 125 2.56 -16.14 3.22
C VAL A 125 3.19 -15.36 4.37
N LYS A 126 4.05 -14.38 4.07
CA LYS A 126 4.64 -13.51 5.09
C LYS A 126 3.61 -12.69 5.83
N GLY A 127 2.63 -12.13 5.12
CA GLY A 127 1.53 -11.38 5.71
C GLY A 127 0.72 -12.24 6.70
N LYS A 128 0.39 -13.48 6.31
CA LYS A 128 -0.26 -14.44 7.20
C LYS A 128 0.60 -14.78 8.42
N GLN A 129 1.89 -15.09 8.22
CA GLN A 129 2.81 -15.39 9.33
C GLN A 129 2.90 -14.26 10.36
N VAL A 130 2.93 -13.00 9.90
CA VAL A 130 2.97 -11.84 10.79
C VAL A 130 1.66 -11.72 11.57
N MET A 131 0.51 -11.94 10.93
CA MET A 131 -0.80 -11.91 11.59
C MET A 131 -0.89 -13.01 12.66
N ASP A 132 -0.52 -14.24 12.31
CA ASP A 132 -0.56 -15.40 13.22
C ASP A 132 0.38 -15.23 14.43
N ASN A 133 1.50 -14.53 14.24
CA ASN A 133 2.42 -14.22 15.33
C ASN A 133 1.85 -13.15 16.28
N LEU A 134 1.12 -12.16 15.74
CA LEU A 134 0.47 -11.12 16.54
C LEU A 134 -0.72 -11.68 17.33
N GLU A 135 -1.53 -12.57 16.74
CA GLU A 135 -2.64 -13.21 17.43
C GLU A 135 -2.16 -14.08 18.61
N ARG A 136 -1.08 -14.84 18.42
CA ARG A 136 -0.46 -15.62 19.50
C ARG A 136 0.07 -14.75 20.65
N GLU A 137 0.64 -13.59 20.34
CA GLU A 137 1.15 -12.67 21.35
C GLU A 137 0.00 -12.07 22.18
N VAL A 138 -1.16 -11.82 21.56
CA VAL A 138 -2.37 -11.31 22.25
C VAL A 138 -3.01 -12.38 23.15
N GLU A 139 -3.04 -13.65 22.74
CA GLU A 139 -3.59 -14.75 23.57
C GLU A 139 -2.72 -15.07 24.79
N THR A 140 -1.39 -14.90 24.69
CA THR A 140 -0.48 -15.17 25.82
C THR A 140 -0.48 -14.10 26.92
N VAL A 141 -1.10 -12.94 26.66
CA VAL A 141 -1.12 -11.77 27.57
C VAL A 141 -2.48 -11.61 28.29
N GLN A 142 -3.49 -12.44 27.96
CA GLN A 142 -4.76 -12.53 28.69
C GLN A 142 -4.78 -13.71 29.67
#